data_AF-A0A939M7Y8-F1
#
_entry.id   AF-A0A939M7Y8-F1
#
_cell.length_a   1.000
_cell.length_b   1.000
_cell.length_c   1.000
_cell.angle_alpha   90.00
_cell.angle_beta   90.00
_cell.angle_gamma   90.00
#
_symmetry.space_group_name_H-M   'P 1'
#
loop_
_entity.id
_entity.type
_entity.pdbx_description
1 polymer ?
#
loop_
_entity_poly.entity_id
_entity_poly.type
_entity_poly.pdbx_seq_one_letter_code
_entity_poly.pdbx_strand_id
1 'polypeptide(L)'
;MLPLARFWTILGGAYLPAAGSWGFFVYNGPHRGMLISAGYLGLGVTLAVGTLLASTLALYVLKARRAHAPIIAPPNTFFEDPDNRSRLLSWSTVAAFGLMILAGIACFGNRYADSRIYLWDSTAPLSDSFIGSRAEAQAKGCPKGPCFAMGQRMEGAGRAEHVAEYIPYLSDGLLIVLAIAQLGALSFLGCAAWRPQQPLTYEL
;
A
#
# COMPACT_ATOMS: atom_id res chain seq x y z
N MET A 1 13.38 -9.86 19.32
CA MET A 1 13.01 -8.56 18.73
C MET A 1 13.68 -8.32 17.38
N LEU A 2 14.92 -8.78 17.19
CA LEU A 2 15.71 -8.59 15.97
C LEU A 2 15.05 -9.05 14.64
N PRO A 3 14.39 -10.22 14.54
CA PRO A 3 13.76 -10.63 13.27
C PRO A 3 12.66 -9.66 12.80
N LEU A 4 11.88 -9.10 13.72
CA LEU A 4 10.86 -8.09 13.39
C LEU A 4 11.51 -6.81 12.88
N ALA A 5 12.59 -6.35 13.53
CA ALA A 5 13.32 -5.16 13.08
C ALA A 5 13.95 -5.35 11.70
N ARG A 6 14.52 -6.53 11.43
CA ARG A 6 15.08 -6.87 10.11
C ARG A 6 14.00 -6.88 9.04
N PHE A 7 12.90 -7.59 9.27
CA PHE A 7 11.78 -7.63 8.32
C PHE A 7 11.24 -6.22 8.03
N TRP A 8 11.01 -5.44 9.09
CA TRP A 8 10.52 -4.07 8.97
C TRP A 8 11.47 -3.16 8.16
N THR A 9 12.77 -3.23 8.45
CA THR A 9 13.80 -2.46 7.75
C THR A 9 13.93 -2.87 6.29
N ILE A 10 13.96 -4.17 6.01
CA ILE A 10 14.07 -4.70 4.63
C ILE A 10 12.85 -4.30 3.82
N LEU A 11 11.65 -4.49 4.36
CA LEU A 11 10.41 -4.17 3.66
C LEU A 11 10.29 -2.68 3.35
N GLY A 12 10.51 -1.81 4.34
CA GLY A 12 10.42 -0.36 4.12
C GLY A 12 11.57 0.18 3.26
N GLY A 13 12.77 -0.35 3.44
CA GLY A 13 13.94 0.02 2.64
C GLY A 13 13.82 -0.40 1.17
N ALA A 14 13.19 -1.53 0.87
CA ALA A 14 12.89 -1.94 -0.50
C ALA A 14 11.72 -1.13 -1.10
N TYR A 15 10.71 -0.81 -0.29
CA TYR A 15 9.53 -0.08 -0.75
C TYR A 15 9.83 1.39 -1.08
N LEU A 16 10.68 2.09 -0.33
CA LEU A 16 10.99 3.51 -0.60
C LEU A 16 11.44 3.78 -2.05
N PRO A 17 12.51 3.16 -2.58
CA PRO A 17 12.95 3.39 -3.94
C PRO A 17 11.93 2.85 -4.95
N ALA A 18 11.26 1.73 -4.66
CA ALA A 18 10.22 1.19 -5.53
C ALA A 18 9.04 2.17 -5.70
N ALA A 19 8.53 2.72 -4.60
CA ALA A 19 7.43 3.68 -4.59
C ALA A 19 7.79 4.99 -5.30
N GLY A 20 9.01 5.49 -5.09
CA GLY A 20 9.52 6.68 -5.80
C GLY A 20 9.60 6.46 -7.31
N SER A 21 10.20 5.33 -7.73
CA SER A 21 10.34 4.98 -9.16
C SER A 21 8.99 4.76 -9.83
N TRP A 22 8.08 4.05 -9.16
CA TRP A 22 6.74 3.76 -9.65
C TRP A 22 5.88 5.04 -9.70
N GLY A 23 5.97 5.89 -8.68
CA GLY A 23 5.30 7.20 -8.67
C GLY A 23 5.76 8.07 -9.84
N PHE A 24 7.07 8.14 -10.10
CA PHE A 24 7.60 8.84 -11.27
C PHE A 24 7.04 8.28 -12.58
N PHE A 25 7.01 6.95 -12.73
CA PHE A 25 6.45 6.29 -13.90
C PHE A 25 4.96 6.62 -14.10
N VAL A 26 4.15 6.56 -13.05
CA VAL A 26 2.70 6.81 -13.10
C VAL A 26 2.35 8.23 -13.55
N TYR A 27 3.20 9.22 -13.24
CA TYR A 27 2.98 10.61 -13.63
C TYR A 27 3.59 10.98 -14.98
N ASN A 28 4.75 10.42 -15.34
CA ASN A 28 5.51 10.86 -16.50
C ASN A 28 5.46 9.88 -17.69
N GLY A 29 4.83 8.72 -17.55
CA GLY A 29 4.80 7.74 -18.64
C GLY A 29 3.91 8.16 -19.83
N PRO A 30 4.08 7.50 -20.98
CA PRO A 30 3.50 7.95 -22.25
C PRO A 30 2.02 7.60 -22.46
N HIS A 31 1.51 6.51 -21.86
CA HIS A 31 0.18 5.96 -22.19
C HIS A 31 -0.80 5.99 -21.02
N ARG A 32 -1.85 6.83 -21.11
CA ARG A 32 -2.81 7.06 -20.01
C ARG A 32 -3.45 5.79 -19.42
N GLY A 33 -3.89 4.83 -20.24
CA GLY A 33 -4.51 3.59 -19.75
C GLY A 33 -3.56 2.71 -18.92
N MET A 34 -2.31 2.59 -19.36
CA MET A 34 -1.26 1.87 -18.62
C MET A 34 -0.96 2.55 -17.28
N LEU A 35 -0.94 3.89 -17.24
CA LEU A 35 -0.68 4.66 -16.02
C LEU A 35 -1.80 4.52 -15.00
N ILE A 36 -3.05 4.42 -15.44
CA ILE A 36 -4.20 4.15 -14.58
C ILE A 36 -4.08 2.75 -13.95
N SER A 37 -3.78 1.74 -14.76
CA SER A 37 -3.56 0.37 -14.28
C SER A 37 -2.37 0.28 -13.32
N ALA A 38 -1.27 0.97 -13.63
CA ALA A 38 -0.11 1.08 -12.76
C ALA A 38 -0.43 1.84 -11.45
N GLY A 39 -1.30 2.85 -11.50
CA GLY A 39 -1.80 3.54 -10.31
C GLY A 39 -2.65 2.64 -9.42
N TYR A 40 -3.56 1.86 -10.00
CA TYR A 40 -4.34 0.85 -9.27
C TYR A 40 -3.44 -0.18 -8.56
N LEU A 41 -2.49 -0.77 -9.29
CA LEU A 41 -1.56 -1.75 -8.71
C LEU A 41 -0.65 -1.12 -7.66
N GLY A 42 -0.15 0.10 -7.91
CA GLY A 42 0.66 0.86 -6.96
C GLY A 42 -0.10 1.14 -5.66
N LEU A 43 -1.40 1.46 -5.75
CA LEU A 43 -2.25 1.64 -4.57
C LEU A 43 -2.40 0.33 -3.78
N GLY A 44 -2.68 -0.78 -4.47
CA GLY A 44 -2.79 -2.10 -3.83
C GLY A 44 -1.50 -2.51 -3.10
N VAL A 45 -0.34 -2.35 -3.76
CA VAL A 45 0.97 -2.63 -3.16
C VAL A 45 1.22 -1.71 -1.96
N THR A 46 0.90 -0.43 -2.07
CA THR A 46 1.07 0.55 -0.98
C THR A 46 0.27 0.18 0.27
N LEU A 47 -1.00 -0.20 0.10
CA LEU A 47 -1.85 -0.65 1.21
C LEU A 47 -1.34 -1.96 1.82
N ALA A 48 -0.90 -2.91 0.99
CA ALA A 48 -0.34 -4.17 1.49
C ALA A 48 0.95 -3.95 2.30
N VAL A 49 1.89 -3.17 1.77
CA VAL A 49 3.15 -2.84 2.46
C VAL A 49 2.89 -2.04 3.73
N GLY A 50 2.02 -1.03 3.68
CA GLY A 50 1.66 -0.25 4.86
C GLY A 50 1.04 -1.12 5.96
N THR A 51 0.24 -2.13 5.59
CA THR A 51 -0.41 -3.05 6.54
C THR A 51 0.64 -3.90 7.23
N LEU A 52 1.57 -4.46 6.46
CA LEU A 52 2.68 -5.26 6.96
C LEU A 52 3.62 -4.44 7.86
N LEU A 53 3.98 -3.22 7.45
CA LEU A 53 4.83 -2.32 8.23
C LEU A 53 4.18 -1.92 9.55
N ALA A 54 2.90 -1.52 9.52
CA ALA A 54 2.16 -1.14 10.73
C ALA A 54 1.99 -2.32 11.70
N SER A 55 1.64 -3.51 11.18
CA SER A 55 1.49 -4.73 11.98
C SER A 55 2.82 -5.15 12.61
N THR A 56 3.90 -5.13 11.83
CA THR A 56 5.25 -5.47 12.33
C THR A 56 5.71 -4.47 13.38
N LEU A 57 5.47 -3.18 13.17
CA LEU A 57 5.77 -2.13 14.14
C LEU A 57 4.98 -2.33 15.44
N ALA A 58 3.68 -2.65 15.36
CA ALA A 58 2.85 -2.92 16.52
C ALA A 58 3.36 -4.13 17.34
N LEU A 59 3.69 -5.24 16.65
CA LEU A 59 4.28 -6.42 17.30
C LEU A 59 5.63 -6.10 17.94
N TYR A 60 6.45 -5.27 17.27
CA TYR A 60 7.72 -4.82 17.83
C TYR A 60 7.50 -3.99 19.09
N VAL A 61 6.61 -2.99 19.06
CA VAL A 61 6.28 -2.13 20.21
C VAL A 61 5.79 -2.97 21.38
N LEU A 62 4.89 -3.93 21.16
CA LEU A 62 4.44 -4.85 22.22
C LEU A 62 5.60 -5.62 22.87
N LYS A 63 6.51 -6.16 22.06
CA LYS A 63 7.68 -6.89 22.59
C LYS A 63 8.67 -5.96 23.31
N ALA A 64 8.95 -4.79 22.74
CA ALA A 64 9.84 -3.80 23.34
C ALA A 64 9.32 -3.33 24.70
N ARG A 65 8.00 -3.13 24.82
CA ARG A 65 7.39 -2.70 26.09
C ARG A 65 7.37 -3.80 27.14
N ARG A 66 7.11 -5.05 26.76
CA ARG A 66 7.24 -6.21 27.66
C ARG A 66 8.67 -6.41 28.15
N ALA A 67 9.65 -6.13 27.31
CA ALA A 67 11.06 -6.21 27.65
C ALA A 67 11.60 -4.94 28.34
N HIS A 68 10.75 -3.95 28.65
CA HIS A 68 11.14 -2.65 29.20
C HIS A 68 12.28 -1.97 28.41
N ALA A 69 12.28 -2.15 27.10
CA ALA A 69 13.32 -1.59 26.24
C ALA A 69 13.29 -0.05 26.27
N PRO A 70 14.46 0.61 26.31
CA PRO A 70 14.55 2.08 26.38
C PRO A 70 14.11 2.79 25.08
N ILE A 71 13.96 2.03 23.99
CA ILE A 71 13.54 2.52 22.67
C ILE A 71 12.50 1.55 22.11
N ILE A 72 11.27 2.03 21.94
CA ILE A 72 10.12 1.25 21.44
C ILE A 72 10.02 1.21 19.92
N ALA A 73 10.68 2.13 19.21
CA ALA A 73 10.81 2.08 17.76
C ALA A 73 11.77 0.95 17.35
N PRO A 74 11.59 0.26 16.21
CA PRO A 74 12.56 -0.69 15.69
C PRO A 74 13.86 0.01 15.30
N PRO A 75 15.03 -0.60 15.51
CA PRO A 75 16.27 -0.11 14.93
C PRO A 75 16.22 -0.28 13.41
N ASN A 76 16.86 0.64 12.69
CA ASN A 76 17.14 0.48 11.27
C ASN A 76 18.34 -0.46 11.11
N THR A 77 18.08 -1.73 10.80
CA THR A 77 19.12 -2.77 10.79
C THR A 77 20.12 -2.65 9.62
N PHE A 78 19.99 -1.66 8.74
CA PHE A 78 21.02 -1.34 7.75
C PHE A 78 22.08 -0.37 8.27
N PHE A 79 21.77 0.42 9.31
CA PHE A 79 22.64 1.49 9.82
C PHE A 79 22.90 1.41 11.32
N GLU A 80 22.04 0.73 12.08
CA GLU A 80 22.14 0.61 13.54
C GLU A 80 22.48 -0.83 13.94
N ASP A 81 23.46 -0.96 14.85
CA ASP A 81 23.71 -2.22 15.56
C ASP A 81 22.67 -2.44 16.66
N PRO A 82 22.31 -3.71 16.97
CA PRO A 82 21.35 -4.01 18.03
C PRO A 82 21.75 -3.48 19.41
N ASP A 83 23.06 -3.39 19.67
CA ASP A 83 23.63 -3.04 20.97
C ASP A 83 23.94 -1.54 21.09
N ASN A 84 24.06 -0.82 19.97
CA ASN A 84 24.35 0.61 19.95
C ASN A 84 23.31 1.37 19.10
N ARG A 85 22.18 1.66 19.74
CA ARG A 85 20.98 2.20 19.08
C ARG A 85 20.85 3.71 19.26
N SER A 86 20.52 4.40 18.19
CA SER A 86 20.22 5.83 18.18
C SER A 86 18.71 6.06 18.13
N ARG A 87 18.17 6.73 19.16
CA ARG A 87 16.75 7.15 19.18
C ARG A 87 16.39 7.96 17.94
N LEU A 88 17.29 8.84 17.49
CA LEU A 88 17.07 9.70 16.34
C LEU A 88 16.89 8.85 15.07
N LEU A 89 17.79 7.90 14.81
CA LEU A 89 17.75 7.07 13.60
C LEU A 89 16.54 6.12 13.58
N SER A 90 16.22 5.49 14.72
CA SER A 90 15.06 4.61 14.82
C SER A 90 13.76 5.38 14.52
N TRP A 91 13.56 6.55 15.12
CA TRP A 91 12.35 7.36 14.88
C TRP A 91 12.31 8.04 13.52
N SER A 92 13.46 8.49 13.00
CA SER A 92 13.52 9.07 11.64
C SER A 92 13.15 8.02 10.58
N THR A 93 13.54 6.76 10.79
CA THR A 93 13.17 5.66 9.89
C THR A 93 11.66 5.40 9.95
N VAL A 94 11.07 5.41 11.15
CA VAL A 94 9.61 5.26 11.32
C VAL A 94 8.86 6.38 10.60
N ALA A 95 9.31 7.63 10.76
CA ALA A 95 8.73 8.78 10.10
C ALA A 95 8.87 8.70 8.57
N ALA A 96 10.05 8.35 8.06
CA ALA A 96 10.30 8.23 6.63
C ALA A 96 9.40 7.16 5.98
N PHE A 97 9.28 5.99 6.61
CA PHE A 97 8.41 4.92 6.09
C PHE A 97 6.94 5.34 6.14
N GLY A 98 6.50 5.97 7.22
CA GLY A 98 5.13 6.48 7.36
C GLY A 98 4.79 7.54 6.30
N LEU A 99 5.67 8.52 6.10
CA LEU A 99 5.50 9.56 5.09
C LEU A 99 5.48 8.97 3.68
N MET A 100 6.31 7.97 3.38
CA MET A 100 6.31 7.33 2.07
C MET A 100 5.02 6.57 1.79
N ILE A 101 4.44 5.88 2.78
CA ILE A 101 3.13 5.24 2.64
C ILE A 101 2.03 6.27 2.37
N LEU A 102 2.03 7.40 3.10
CA LEU A 102 1.06 8.48 2.87
C LEU A 102 1.22 9.08 1.46
N ALA A 103 2.46 9.34 1.04
CA ALA A 103 2.76 9.83 -0.31
C ALA A 103 2.30 8.84 -1.38
N GLY A 104 2.55 7.53 -1.19
CA GLY A 104 2.07 6.47 -2.09
C GLY A 104 0.55 6.43 -2.19
N ILE A 105 -0.16 6.48 -1.06
CA ILE A 105 -1.64 6.51 -1.04
C ILE A 105 -2.16 7.73 -1.80
N ALA A 106 -1.59 8.92 -1.57
CA ALA A 106 -2.01 10.13 -2.27
C ALA A 106 -1.71 10.06 -3.77
N CYS A 107 -0.49 9.66 -4.12
CA CYS A 107 0.02 9.56 -5.49
C CYS A 107 -0.80 8.58 -6.34
N PHE A 108 -0.89 7.33 -5.88
CA PHE A 108 -1.56 6.25 -6.59
C PHE A 108 -3.09 6.32 -6.45
N GLY A 109 -3.59 6.78 -5.29
CA GLY A 109 -5.01 6.97 -5.04
C GLY A 109 -5.61 8.05 -5.92
N ASN A 110 -4.93 9.19 -6.11
CA ASN A 110 -5.40 10.23 -7.02
C ASN A 110 -5.49 9.70 -8.47
N ARG A 111 -4.45 8.98 -8.93
CA ARG A 111 -4.46 8.38 -10.27
C ARG A 111 -5.56 7.32 -10.42
N TYR A 112 -5.80 6.55 -9.39
CA TYR A 112 -6.88 5.58 -9.36
C TYR A 112 -8.25 6.27 -9.40
N ALA A 113 -8.44 7.38 -8.69
CA ALA A 113 -9.69 8.17 -8.70
C ALA A 113 -10.00 8.77 -10.09
N ASP A 114 -8.99 9.03 -10.91
CA ASP A 114 -9.16 9.48 -12.30
C ASP A 114 -9.60 8.35 -13.25
N SER A 115 -9.63 7.09 -12.78
CA SER A 115 -9.92 5.93 -13.64
C SER A 115 -11.38 5.87 -14.09
N ARG A 116 -11.56 5.59 -15.38
CA ARG A 116 -12.84 5.23 -15.97
C ARG A 116 -12.76 3.80 -16.51
N ILE A 117 -13.84 3.04 -16.35
CA ILE A 117 -13.93 1.68 -16.89
C ILE A 117 -14.39 1.73 -18.34
N TYR A 118 -13.72 0.97 -19.19
CA TYR A 118 -14.03 0.83 -20.62
C TYR A 118 -14.52 -0.60 -20.86
N LEU A 119 -15.35 -0.81 -21.87
CA LEU A 119 -15.50 -2.16 -22.43
C LEU A 119 -14.16 -2.58 -23.04
N TRP A 120 -13.88 -3.87 -23.01
CA TRP A 120 -12.60 -4.39 -23.51
C TRP A 120 -12.29 -3.92 -24.94
N ASP A 121 -13.30 -3.90 -25.81
CA ASP A 121 -13.16 -3.54 -27.23
C ASP A 121 -13.69 -2.13 -27.57
N SER A 122 -13.86 -1.25 -26.57
CA SER A 122 -14.35 0.11 -26.78
C SER A 122 -13.28 1.15 -26.47
N THR A 123 -13.21 2.18 -27.31
CA THR A 123 -12.40 3.38 -27.09
C THR A 123 -13.11 4.42 -26.22
N ALA A 124 -14.43 4.30 -26.06
CA ALA A 124 -15.23 5.15 -25.18
C ALA A 124 -15.42 4.48 -23.80
N PRO A 125 -15.37 5.25 -22.71
CA PRO A 125 -15.65 4.73 -21.37
C PRO A 125 -17.13 4.35 -21.26
N LEU A 126 -17.46 3.47 -20.31
CA LEU A 126 -18.85 3.14 -19.98
C LEU A 126 -19.62 4.40 -19.53
N SER A 127 -18.99 5.21 -18.68
CA SER A 127 -19.52 6.48 -18.20
C SER A 127 -18.40 7.50 -18.01
N ASP A 128 -18.73 8.78 -18.09
CA ASP A 128 -17.80 9.89 -17.88
C ASP A 128 -17.37 10.09 -16.42
N SER A 129 -18.03 9.41 -15.48
CA SER A 129 -17.71 9.48 -14.05
C SER A 129 -17.04 8.21 -13.52
N PHE A 130 -16.17 8.37 -12.52
CA PHE A 130 -15.50 7.26 -11.83
C PHE A 130 -16.50 6.25 -11.24
N ILE A 131 -17.52 6.75 -10.52
CA ILE A 131 -18.53 5.93 -9.88
C ILE A 131 -19.48 5.34 -10.93
N GLY A 132 -19.95 6.14 -11.88
CA GLY A 132 -20.87 5.69 -12.92
C GLY A 132 -20.28 4.55 -13.76
N SER A 133 -19.00 4.64 -14.13
CA SER A 133 -18.38 3.60 -14.97
C SER A 133 -18.24 2.26 -14.25
N ARG A 134 -18.08 2.27 -12.93
CA ARG A 134 -18.07 1.05 -12.09
C ARG A 134 -19.47 0.49 -11.87
N ALA A 135 -20.44 1.36 -11.56
CA ALA A 135 -21.83 0.94 -11.39
C ALA A 135 -22.37 0.30 -12.67
N GLU A 136 -22.05 0.86 -13.84
CA GLU A 136 -22.45 0.30 -15.12
C GLU A 136 -21.72 -1.03 -15.43
N ALA A 137 -20.42 -1.13 -15.12
CA ALA A 137 -19.69 -2.40 -15.25
C ALA A 137 -20.28 -3.49 -14.34
N GLN A 138 -20.67 -3.15 -13.11
CA GLN A 138 -21.35 -4.06 -12.19
C GLN A 138 -22.73 -4.49 -12.68
N ALA A 139 -23.52 -3.55 -13.23
CA ALA A 139 -24.83 -3.85 -13.79
C ALA A 139 -24.76 -4.76 -15.03
N LYS A 140 -23.74 -4.57 -15.88
CA LYS A 140 -23.52 -5.42 -17.06
C LYS A 140 -22.97 -6.80 -16.72
N GLY A 141 -22.15 -6.90 -15.66
CA GLY A 141 -21.49 -8.15 -15.26
C GLY A 141 -20.42 -8.62 -16.26
N CYS A 142 -19.70 -9.69 -15.93
CA CYS A 142 -18.70 -10.31 -16.81
C CYS A 142 -18.70 -11.84 -16.67
N PRO A 143 -19.55 -12.57 -17.42
CA PRO A 143 -19.64 -14.02 -17.29
C PRO A 143 -18.46 -14.77 -17.96
N LYS A 144 -17.82 -14.18 -18.97
CA LYS A 144 -16.62 -14.71 -19.63
C LYS A 144 -15.67 -13.55 -19.96
N GLY A 145 -14.57 -13.45 -19.23
CA GLY A 145 -13.57 -12.40 -19.43
C GLY A 145 -12.69 -12.61 -20.67
N PRO A 146 -11.96 -11.57 -21.12
CA PRO A 146 -11.94 -10.24 -20.52
C PRO A 146 -13.08 -9.32 -21.01
N CYS A 147 -13.82 -8.68 -20.10
CA CYS A 147 -14.97 -7.83 -20.45
C CYS A 147 -14.72 -6.33 -20.34
N PHE A 148 -13.90 -5.91 -19.36
CA PHE A 148 -13.69 -4.51 -19.03
C PHE A 148 -12.22 -4.19 -18.85
N ALA A 149 -11.82 -3.00 -19.28
CA ALA A 149 -10.46 -2.50 -19.15
C ALA A 149 -10.40 -1.32 -18.17
N MET A 150 -9.38 -1.34 -17.31
CA MET A 150 -9.11 -0.26 -16.35
C MET A 150 -8.28 0.85 -17.02
N GLY A 151 -8.94 1.62 -17.88
CA GLY A 151 -8.37 2.71 -18.67
C GLY A 151 -8.51 2.51 -20.18
N GLN A 152 -8.30 3.59 -20.94
CA GLN A 152 -8.41 3.58 -22.40
C GLN A 152 -7.30 2.74 -23.03
N ARG A 153 -7.65 1.92 -24.02
CA ARG A 153 -6.71 1.21 -24.90
C ARG A 153 -6.45 2.08 -26.15
N MET A 154 -5.20 2.41 -26.45
CA MET A 154 -4.72 3.14 -27.66
C MET A 154 -3.44 2.40 -28.11
N GLU A 155 -3.15 1.98 -29.35
CA GLU A 155 -3.71 2.11 -30.71
C GLU A 155 -3.54 0.77 -31.49
N GLY A 156 -4.33 0.57 -32.55
CA GLY A 156 -4.16 -0.49 -33.56
C GLY A 156 -5.11 -1.68 -33.44
N ALA A 157 -5.26 -2.47 -34.51
CA ALA A 157 -6.03 -3.73 -34.54
C ALA A 157 -5.44 -4.86 -33.65
N GLY A 158 -4.53 -4.50 -32.74
CA GLY A 158 -3.84 -5.39 -31.81
C GLY A 158 -4.18 -5.06 -30.35
N ARG A 159 -4.09 -6.06 -29.48
CA ARG A 159 -4.35 -5.90 -28.05
C ARG A 159 -3.31 -4.97 -27.42
N ALA A 160 -3.74 -3.92 -26.72
CA ALA A 160 -2.89 -3.28 -25.73
C ALA A 160 -2.59 -4.30 -24.62
N GLU A 161 -1.35 -4.80 -24.54
CA GLU A 161 -0.93 -5.88 -23.65
C GLU A 161 -0.73 -5.44 -22.18
N HIS A 162 -0.92 -4.14 -21.88
CA HIS A 162 -0.49 -3.54 -20.61
C HIS A 162 -1.59 -2.79 -19.84
N VAL A 163 -2.86 -2.98 -20.20
CA VAL A 163 -4.01 -2.46 -19.43
C VAL A 163 -4.60 -3.58 -18.60
N ALA A 164 -4.74 -3.36 -17.30
CA ALA A 164 -5.30 -4.34 -16.39
C ALA A 164 -6.79 -4.59 -16.70
N GLU A 165 -7.19 -5.86 -16.63
CA GLU A 165 -8.61 -6.22 -16.64
C GLU A 165 -9.29 -5.69 -15.38
N TYR A 166 -10.43 -5.05 -15.58
CA TYR A 166 -11.33 -4.73 -14.49
C TYR A 166 -12.31 -5.87 -14.30
N ILE A 167 -12.19 -6.59 -13.19
CA ILE A 167 -13.10 -7.66 -12.81
C ILE A 167 -14.07 -7.07 -11.78
N PRO A 168 -15.38 -6.97 -12.10
CA PRO A 168 -16.38 -6.47 -11.16
C PRO A 168 -16.30 -7.23 -9.83
N TYR A 169 -16.48 -6.52 -8.72
CA TYR A 169 -16.35 -7.00 -7.34
C TYR A 169 -14.94 -7.39 -6.88
N LEU A 170 -14.08 -7.89 -7.76
CA LEU A 170 -12.74 -8.32 -7.38
C LEU A 170 -11.76 -7.14 -7.31
N SER A 171 -11.71 -6.30 -8.34
CA SER A 171 -10.71 -5.22 -8.42
C SER A 171 -10.92 -4.18 -7.30
N ASP A 172 -12.12 -3.62 -7.20
CA ASP A 172 -12.44 -2.64 -6.15
C ASP A 172 -12.51 -3.31 -4.77
N GLY A 173 -13.04 -4.54 -4.69
CA GLY A 173 -13.17 -5.29 -3.44
C GLY A 173 -11.82 -5.59 -2.81
N LEU A 174 -10.80 -5.95 -3.60
CA LEU A 174 -9.43 -6.16 -3.10
C LEU A 174 -8.87 -4.89 -2.45
N LEU A 175 -9.04 -3.73 -3.09
CA LEU A 175 -8.57 -2.46 -2.52
C LEU A 175 -9.31 -2.11 -1.23
N ILE A 176 -10.62 -2.36 -1.15
CA ILE A 176 -11.41 -2.15 0.07
C ILE A 176 -10.91 -3.05 1.20
N VAL A 177 -10.70 -4.35 0.92
CA VAL A 177 -10.17 -5.30 1.92
C VAL A 177 -8.79 -4.86 2.41
N LEU A 178 -7.90 -4.44 1.51
CA LEU A 178 -6.58 -3.93 1.86
C LEU A 178 -6.65 -2.63 2.68
N ALA A 179 -7.58 -1.72 2.35
CA ALA A 179 -7.79 -0.49 3.12
C ALA A 179 -8.29 -0.79 4.53
N ILE A 180 -9.23 -1.74 4.69
CA ILE A 180 -9.71 -2.20 5.99
C ILE A 180 -8.57 -2.86 6.78
N ALA A 181 -7.76 -3.69 6.13
CA ALA A 181 -6.59 -4.33 6.77
C ALA A 181 -5.57 -3.28 7.24
N GLN A 182 -5.30 -2.25 6.45
CA GLN A 182 -4.43 -1.13 6.82
C GLN A 182 -4.95 -0.39 8.04
N LEU A 183 -6.25 -0.05 8.06
CA LEU A 183 -6.89 0.62 9.20
C LEU A 183 -6.85 -0.26 10.46
N GLY A 184 -7.07 -1.57 10.30
CA GLY A 184 -6.94 -2.56 11.38
C GLY A 184 -5.51 -2.62 11.94
N ALA A 185 -4.50 -2.63 11.08
CA ALA A 185 -3.09 -2.62 11.46
C ALA A 185 -2.68 -1.32 12.19
N LEU A 186 -3.17 -0.17 11.71
CA LEU A 186 -2.95 1.12 12.38
C LEU A 186 -3.64 1.20 13.75
N SER A 187 -4.87 0.69 13.85
CA SER A 187 -5.60 0.60 15.12
C SER A 187 -4.87 -0.31 16.09
N PHE A 188 -4.37 -1.46 15.62
CA PHE A 188 -3.55 -2.37 16.42
C PHE A 188 -2.26 -1.70 16.92
N LEU A 189 -1.59 -0.93 16.07
CA LEU A 189 -0.43 -0.13 16.45
C LEU A 189 -0.78 0.92 17.53
N GLY A 190 -1.88 1.65 17.36
CA GLY A 190 -2.36 2.62 18.35
C GLY A 190 -2.63 1.95 19.70
N CYS A 191 -3.33 0.81 19.71
CA CYS A 191 -3.55 0.02 20.92
C CYS A 191 -2.23 -0.47 21.55
N ALA A 192 -1.28 -0.95 20.75
CA ALA A 192 0.03 -1.39 21.24
C ALA A 192 0.83 -0.25 21.90
N ALA A 193 0.76 0.94 21.32
CA ALA A 193 1.41 2.14 21.84
C ALA A 193 0.76 2.62 23.15
N TRP A 194 -0.57 2.56 23.26
CA TRP A 194 -1.31 3.09 24.41
C TRP A 194 -1.55 2.12 25.57
N ARG A 195 -1.29 0.82 25.43
CA ARG A 195 -1.41 -0.12 26.56
C ARG A 195 -0.60 0.37 27.77
N PRO A 196 -0.95 0.11 29.02
CA PRO A 196 -0.04 0.40 30.14
C PRO A 196 1.20 -0.50 30.08
N GLN A 197 2.36 -0.01 30.53
CA GLN A 197 3.50 -0.90 30.81
C GLN A 197 3.16 -1.75 32.04
N GLN A 198 3.39 -3.05 31.97
CA GLN A 198 3.26 -3.91 33.16
C GLN A 198 4.33 -3.49 34.19
N PRO A 199 4.04 -3.50 35.49
CA PRO A 199 5.04 -3.20 36.51
C PRO A 199 6.16 -4.25 36.47
N LEU A 200 7.40 -3.82 36.72
CA LEU A 200 8.53 -4.73 36.88
C LEU A 200 8.27 -5.61 38.10
N THR A 201 8.04 -6.90 37.88
CA THR A 201 8.06 -7.90 38.95
C THR A 201 9.51 -8.23 39.25
N TYR A 202 10.02 -7.71 40.36
CA TYR A 202 11.31 -8.12 40.92
C TYR A 202 11.07 -9.43 41.68
N GLU A 203 11.60 -10.55 41.19
CA GLU A 203 11.76 -11.75 42.01
C GLU A 203 12.94 -11.46 42.96
N LEU A 204 12.63 -11.35 44.26
CA LEU A 204 13.59 -11.13 45.34
C LEU A 204 14.26 -12.45 45.75
#